data_AF-A0A3D1XPW0-F1
#
_entry.id   AF-A0A3D1XPW0-F1
#
_cell.length_a   1.000
_cell.length_b   1.000
_cell.length_c   1.000
_cell.angle_alpha   90.00
_cell.angle_beta   90.00
_cell.angle_gamma   90.00
#
_symmetry.space_group_name_H-M   'P 1'
#
loop_
_entity.id
_entity.type
_entity.pdbx_description
1 polymer ?
#
loop_
_entity_poly.entity_id
_entity_poly.type
_entity_poly.pdbx_seq_one_letter_code
_entity_poly.pdbx_strand_id
1 'polypeptide(L)'
;QNWYAGDKETGKGGIYNFVTKRGKCAGDNSKISWTQVETGSAITWKYPSCILQGDNSSGEFYSVALTNGHMQADTGTKMIHIGKNTRSSIISKGISADHSSNSYRGQVRIGKNATNARNYSQCDSMLVGDKSSAHTFPYIETANSSVQVEHEAATSKISEDQLFYFESRGVSRENAIEAVISGFCKDVFKQLPMEFAVEAQKLLTLKLEDSVG
;
A
#
# COMPACT_ATOMS: atom_id res chain seq x y z
N GLN A 1 5.13 11.92 8.22
CA GLN A 1 6.24 12.20 9.16
C GLN A 1 7.54 12.03 8.39
N ASN A 2 8.46 12.99 8.46
CA ASN A 2 9.71 12.94 7.71
C ASN A 2 10.77 12.24 8.58
N TRP A 3 10.87 10.92 8.42
CA TRP A 3 11.77 10.08 9.21
C TRP A 3 13.17 10.00 8.59
N TYR A 4 14.17 9.75 9.42
CA TYR A 4 15.52 9.47 8.96
C TYR A 4 15.58 8.05 8.40
N ALA A 5 15.86 7.93 7.12
CA ALA A 5 15.86 6.68 6.37
C ALA A 5 17.17 5.89 6.47
N GLY A 6 18.17 6.46 7.16
CA GLY A 6 19.53 5.96 7.18
C GLY A 6 20.44 6.75 6.24
N ASP A 7 21.71 6.38 6.25
CA ASP A 7 22.73 6.90 5.35
C ASP A 7 22.40 6.60 3.88
N LYS A 8 22.57 7.59 3.00
CA LYS A 8 22.16 7.48 1.59
C LYS A 8 22.94 6.42 0.81
N GLU A 9 24.23 6.25 1.12
CA GLU A 9 25.14 5.36 0.39
C GLU A 9 25.17 3.94 0.97
N THR A 10 25.11 3.83 2.30
CA THR A 10 25.30 2.55 3.00
C THR A 10 24.01 1.97 3.57
N GLY A 11 22.93 2.75 3.65
CA GLY A 11 21.68 2.38 4.30
C GLY A 11 21.78 2.24 5.83
N LYS A 12 22.92 2.59 6.44
CA LYS A 12 23.16 2.39 7.88
C LYS A 12 22.39 3.40 8.71
N GLY A 13 21.86 2.94 9.85
CA GLY A 13 21.06 3.75 10.76
C GLY A 13 19.62 3.90 10.30
N GLY A 14 18.99 5.02 10.66
CA GLY A 14 17.60 5.29 10.35
C GLY A 14 16.59 4.70 11.33
N ILE A 15 15.33 5.02 11.08
CA ILE A 15 14.21 4.66 11.95
C ILE A 15 13.66 3.28 11.58
N TYR A 16 13.41 2.48 12.60
CA TYR A 16 12.66 1.23 12.50
C TYR A 16 11.24 1.44 12.96
N ASN A 17 10.30 1.24 12.05
CA ASN A 17 8.89 1.50 12.26
C ASN A 17 8.12 0.18 12.38
N PHE A 18 8.18 -0.39 13.57
CA PHE A 18 7.51 -1.64 13.91
C PHE A 18 6.24 -1.32 14.68
N VAL A 19 5.08 -1.43 14.02
CA VAL A 19 3.81 -1.02 14.62
C VAL A 19 2.76 -2.10 14.48
N THR A 20 2.09 -2.38 15.59
CA THR A 20 0.89 -3.23 15.61
C THR A 20 -0.34 -2.34 15.74
N LYS A 21 -1.15 -2.26 14.67
CA LYS A 21 -2.47 -1.64 14.70
C LYS A 21 -3.54 -2.71 14.51
N ARG A 22 -4.59 -2.67 15.31
CA ARG A 22 -5.69 -3.64 15.21
C ARG A 22 -7.01 -2.99 15.56
N GLY A 23 -7.96 -3.12 14.64
CA GLY A 23 -9.34 -2.72 14.78
C GLY A 23 -10.23 -3.92 14.97
N LYS A 24 -11.24 -3.80 15.83
CA LYS A 24 -12.24 -4.84 16.08
C LYS A 24 -13.62 -4.31 15.76
N CYS A 25 -14.20 -4.78 14.66
CA CYS A 25 -15.60 -4.58 14.30
C CYS A 25 -16.46 -5.51 15.17
N ALA A 26 -16.68 -5.12 16.43
CA ALA A 26 -17.30 -5.97 17.43
C ALA A 26 -18.83 -6.08 17.29
N GLY A 27 -19.50 -4.99 16.90
CA GLY A 27 -20.95 -4.95 16.73
C GLY A 27 -21.39 -5.26 15.31
N ASP A 28 -22.66 -5.58 15.13
CA ASP A 28 -23.24 -5.76 13.81
C ASP A 28 -23.18 -4.45 13.02
N ASN A 29 -22.97 -4.55 11.71
CA ASN A 29 -22.83 -3.42 10.79
C ASN A 29 -21.65 -2.47 11.11
N SER A 30 -20.72 -2.88 11.99
CA SER A 30 -19.51 -2.10 12.28
C SER A 30 -18.65 -1.91 11.03
N LYS A 31 -18.00 -0.75 10.90
CA LYS A 31 -17.06 -0.46 9.82
C LYS A 31 -15.74 0.08 10.38
N ILE A 32 -14.62 -0.42 9.87
CA ILE A 32 -13.29 0.15 10.07
C ILE A 32 -12.63 0.37 8.71
N SER A 33 -12.08 1.55 8.51
CA SER A 33 -11.34 1.92 7.29
C SER A 33 -9.96 2.44 7.68
N TRP A 34 -8.93 1.77 7.19
CA TRP A 34 -7.54 2.19 7.36
C TRP A 34 -7.07 2.88 6.09
N THR A 35 -6.59 4.11 6.22
CA THR A 35 -5.95 4.84 5.11
C THR A 35 -4.57 5.30 5.56
N GLN A 36 -3.54 4.99 4.78
CA GLN A 36 -2.16 5.32 5.13
C GLN A 36 -1.31 5.67 3.91
N VAL A 37 -0.35 6.57 4.14
CA VAL A 37 0.74 6.90 3.22
C VAL A 37 2.04 6.81 4.03
N GLU A 38 2.95 5.97 3.56
CA GLU A 38 4.11 5.56 4.35
C GLU A 38 5.40 5.74 3.56
N THR A 39 6.38 6.40 4.18
CA THR A 39 7.73 6.59 3.64
C THR A 39 8.68 7.06 4.75
N GLY A 40 9.99 6.99 4.50
CA GLY A 40 11.02 7.64 5.32
C GLY A 40 11.66 6.79 6.42
N SER A 41 11.19 5.57 6.68
CA SER A 41 11.88 4.65 7.61
C SER A 41 12.93 3.82 6.87
N ALA A 42 14.02 3.47 7.56
CA ALA A 42 14.98 2.49 7.06
C ALA A 42 14.32 1.11 6.92
N ILE A 43 13.57 0.70 7.95
CA ILE A 43 12.79 -0.54 7.93
C ILE A 43 11.38 -0.26 8.42
N THR A 44 10.39 -0.67 7.64
CA THR A 44 8.97 -0.61 8.01
C THR A 44 8.40 -2.01 8.15
N TRP A 45 7.78 -2.30 9.28
CA TRP A 45 7.11 -3.59 9.50
C TRP A 45 5.72 -3.41 10.13
N LYS A 46 4.67 -3.53 9.33
CA LYS A 46 3.30 -3.20 9.77
C LYS A 46 2.22 -4.01 9.08
N TYR A 47 1.25 -4.42 9.89
CA TYR A 47 0.05 -5.12 9.44
C TYR A 47 -1.21 -4.61 10.15
N PRO A 48 -1.71 -3.39 9.84
CA PRO A 48 -3.00 -2.96 10.34
C PRO A 48 -4.05 -4.03 10.05
N SER A 49 -4.81 -4.40 11.07
CA SER A 49 -5.69 -5.58 10.99
C SER A 49 -7.13 -5.19 11.30
N CYS A 50 -8.09 -5.84 10.63
CA CYS A 50 -9.51 -5.77 10.95
C CYS A 50 -10.02 -7.14 11.39
N ILE A 51 -10.57 -7.22 12.59
CA ILE A 51 -11.34 -8.38 13.05
C ILE A 51 -12.82 -8.07 12.82
N LEU A 52 -13.41 -8.73 11.84
CA LEU A 52 -14.81 -8.59 11.42
C LEU A 52 -15.68 -9.59 12.19
N GLN A 53 -15.96 -9.26 13.45
CA GLN A 53 -16.68 -10.12 14.39
C GLN A 53 -18.20 -10.01 14.25
N GLY A 54 -18.74 -8.79 14.19
CA GLY A 54 -20.18 -8.58 14.03
C GLY A 54 -20.67 -8.95 12.65
N ASP A 55 -21.94 -9.34 12.56
CA ASP A 55 -22.57 -9.67 11.28
C ASP A 55 -22.69 -8.41 10.43
N ASN A 56 -22.55 -8.56 9.11
CA ASN A 56 -22.54 -7.47 8.13
C ASN A 56 -21.43 -6.42 8.36
N SER A 57 -20.40 -6.72 9.17
CA SER A 57 -19.30 -5.79 9.38
C SER A 57 -18.38 -5.66 8.16
N SER A 58 -17.74 -4.49 8.05
CA SER A 58 -16.87 -4.15 6.91
C SER A 58 -15.48 -3.66 7.36
N GLY A 59 -14.46 -4.08 6.60
CA GLY A 59 -13.07 -3.69 6.81
C GLY A 59 -12.45 -3.18 5.52
N GLU A 60 -11.87 -1.99 5.54
CA GLU A 60 -11.22 -1.40 4.38
C GLU A 60 -9.76 -1.07 4.71
N PHE A 61 -8.88 -1.24 3.73
CA PHE A 61 -7.48 -0.88 3.85
C PHE A 61 -6.98 -0.26 2.53
N TYR A 62 -6.52 0.98 2.62
CA TYR A 62 -5.96 1.75 1.52
C TYR A 62 -4.56 2.20 1.92
N SER A 63 -3.54 1.78 1.16
CA SER A 63 -2.15 2.04 1.51
C SER A 63 -1.32 2.47 0.31
N VAL A 64 -0.55 3.54 0.49
CA VAL A 64 0.60 3.85 -0.35
C VAL A 64 1.87 3.64 0.46
N ALA A 65 2.80 2.85 -0.05
CA ALA A 65 4.12 2.65 0.55
C ALA A 65 5.21 3.00 -0.45
N LEU A 66 6.03 4.00 -0.13
CA LEU A 66 7.18 4.42 -0.94
C LEU A 66 8.49 4.06 -0.23
N THR A 67 9.36 3.38 -0.97
CA THR A 67 10.74 3.09 -0.56
C THR A 67 11.72 3.61 -1.61
N ASN A 68 12.82 4.22 -1.18
CA ASN A 68 13.92 4.63 -2.03
C ASN A 68 15.26 4.46 -1.28
N GLY A 69 16.39 4.77 -1.93
CA GLY A 69 17.73 4.47 -1.42
C GLY A 69 17.89 2.98 -1.07
N HIS A 70 18.17 2.69 0.21
CA HIS A 70 18.31 1.33 0.74
C HIS A 70 17.18 0.94 1.71
N MET A 71 16.05 1.67 1.68
CA MET A 71 14.89 1.37 2.54
C MET A 71 14.34 -0.03 2.28
N GLN A 72 13.80 -0.63 3.35
CA GLN A 72 13.08 -1.89 3.30
C GLN A 72 11.69 -1.74 3.91
N ALA A 73 10.68 -2.28 3.23
CA ALA A 73 9.31 -2.30 3.75
C ALA A 73 8.73 -3.70 3.62
N ASP A 74 8.21 -4.24 4.73
CA ASP A 74 7.27 -5.37 4.73
C ASP A 74 5.97 -4.87 5.35
N THR A 75 5.02 -4.55 4.49
CA THR A 75 3.77 -3.88 4.86
C THR A 75 2.57 -4.59 4.27
N GLY A 76 1.42 -4.49 4.92
CA GLY A 76 0.18 -4.99 4.36
C GLY A 76 -0.90 -4.99 5.42
N THR A 77 -1.84 -5.91 5.32
CA THR A 77 -3.02 -5.90 6.19
C THR A 77 -3.48 -7.32 6.53
N LYS A 78 -4.25 -7.46 7.60
CA LYS A 78 -4.91 -8.72 7.95
C LYS A 78 -6.41 -8.52 8.11
N MET A 79 -7.19 -9.12 7.21
CA MET A 79 -8.64 -9.13 7.25
C MET A 79 -9.13 -10.48 7.78
N ILE A 80 -9.69 -10.48 8.99
CA ILE A 80 -10.15 -11.69 9.67
C ILE A 80 -11.68 -11.68 9.73
N HIS A 81 -12.31 -12.50 8.89
CA HIS A 81 -13.76 -12.64 8.77
C HIS A 81 -14.28 -13.71 9.74
N ILE A 82 -15.17 -13.30 10.65
CA ILE A 82 -15.80 -14.18 11.65
C ILE A 82 -17.32 -14.14 11.51
N GLY A 83 -17.91 -12.94 11.47
CA GLY A 83 -19.35 -12.74 11.31
C GLY A 83 -19.85 -13.07 9.90
N LYS A 84 -21.17 -13.26 9.77
CA LYS A 84 -21.86 -13.50 8.51
C LYS A 84 -21.87 -12.24 7.64
N ASN A 85 -21.92 -12.40 6.32
CA ASN A 85 -22.01 -11.31 5.34
C ASN A 85 -20.92 -10.24 5.48
N THR A 86 -19.78 -10.58 6.08
CA THR A 86 -18.69 -9.64 6.31
C THR A 86 -17.98 -9.30 5.00
N ARG A 87 -17.56 -8.05 4.85
CA ARG A 87 -16.93 -7.55 3.62
C ARG A 87 -15.57 -6.95 3.92
N SER A 88 -14.59 -7.21 3.05
CA SER A 88 -13.33 -6.48 3.10
C SER A 88 -12.84 -6.04 1.74
N SER A 89 -12.21 -4.86 1.71
CA SER A 89 -11.54 -4.32 0.53
C SER A 89 -10.12 -3.92 0.90
N ILE A 90 -9.17 -4.35 0.08
CA ILE A 90 -7.75 -4.07 0.26
C ILE A 90 -7.23 -3.44 -1.05
N ILE A 91 -6.73 -2.22 -0.98
CA ILE A 91 -6.03 -1.56 -2.08
C ILE A 91 -4.66 -1.13 -1.56
N SER A 92 -3.62 -1.76 -2.10
CA SER A 92 -2.24 -1.46 -1.77
C SER A 92 -1.49 -1.02 -3.01
N LYS A 93 -0.81 0.12 -2.91
CA LYS A 93 0.05 0.71 -3.95
C LYS A 93 1.47 0.80 -3.39
N GLY A 94 2.37 -0.05 -3.89
CA GLY A 94 3.80 -0.02 -3.55
C GLY A 94 4.59 0.73 -4.60
N ILE A 95 5.51 1.60 -4.18
CA ILE A 95 6.47 2.26 -5.07
C ILE A 95 7.88 1.95 -4.54
N SER A 96 8.77 1.48 -5.42
CA SER A 96 10.16 1.15 -5.09
C SER A 96 11.10 1.85 -6.05
N ALA A 97 12.14 2.48 -5.52
CA ALA A 97 13.13 3.24 -6.30
C ALA A 97 14.56 2.95 -5.80
N ASP A 98 15.56 3.35 -6.58
CA ASP A 98 16.98 3.12 -6.28
C ASP A 98 17.30 1.64 -6.00
N HIS A 99 17.86 1.31 -4.83
CA HIS A 99 18.22 -0.03 -4.39
C HIS A 99 17.25 -0.55 -3.31
N SER A 100 16.05 0.03 -3.23
CA SER A 100 15.10 -0.26 -2.16
C SER A 100 14.35 -1.56 -2.42
N SER A 101 13.80 -2.14 -1.35
CA SER A 101 12.99 -3.35 -1.42
C SER A 101 11.65 -3.14 -0.73
N ASN A 102 10.57 -3.28 -1.49
CA ASN A 102 9.21 -3.18 -0.98
C ASN A 102 8.49 -4.52 -1.08
N SER A 103 7.89 -4.97 0.01
CA SER A 103 7.12 -6.20 0.09
C SER A 103 5.73 -5.89 0.61
N TYR A 104 4.72 -6.18 -0.20
CA TYR A 104 3.36 -6.32 0.29
C TYR A 104 3.16 -7.71 0.88
N ARG A 105 2.63 -7.79 2.11
CA ARG A 105 2.24 -9.05 2.75
C ARG A 105 0.87 -8.91 3.40
N GLY A 106 -0.12 -9.56 2.80
CA GLY A 106 -1.51 -9.51 3.23
C GLY A 106 -2.02 -10.87 3.68
N GLN A 107 -2.94 -10.89 4.65
CA GLN A 107 -3.68 -12.08 5.03
C GLN A 107 -5.19 -11.83 4.97
N VAL A 108 -5.91 -12.67 4.24
CA VAL A 108 -7.37 -12.75 4.26
C VAL A 108 -7.73 -14.11 4.83
N ARG A 109 -8.33 -14.12 6.04
CA ARG A 109 -8.74 -15.34 6.71
C ARG A 109 -10.24 -15.34 6.92
N ILE A 110 -10.91 -16.36 6.40
CA ILE A 110 -12.36 -16.53 6.52
C ILE A 110 -12.67 -17.76 7.37
N GLY A 111 -13.24 -17.52 8.55
CA GLY A 111 -13.64 -18.56 9.49
C GLY A 111 -14.87 -19.36 9.02
N LYS A 112 -15.07 -20.54 9.62
CA LYS A 112 -16.18 -21.46 9.27
C LYS A 112 -17.56 -20.82 9.38
N ASN A 113 -17.75 -19.89 10.31
CA ASN A 113 -19.04 -19.25 10.58
C ASN A 113 -19.32 -18.02 9.69
N ALA A 114 -18.33 -17.55 8.94
CA ALA A 114 -18.44 -16.35 8.12
C ALA A 114 -19.09 -16.66 6.75
N THR A 115 -20.37 -17.03 6.79
CA THR A 115 -21.14 -17.34 5.58
C THR A 115 -21.33 -16.09 4.72
N ASN A 116 -21.26 -16.24 3.39
CA ASN A 116 -21.41 -15.14 2.43
C ASN A 116 -20.42 -13.98 2.66
N ALA A 117 -19.24 -14.28 3.22
CA ALA A 117 -18.17 -13.31 3.34
C ALA A 117 -17.59 -12.96 1.95
N ARG A 118 -17.19 -11.71 1.78
CA ARG A 118 -16.60 -11.21 0.53
C ARG A 118 -15.29 -10.49 0.78
N ASN A 119 -14.29 -10.74 -0.05
CA ASN A 119 -13.04 -9.98 -0.07
C ASN A 119 -12.68 -9.62 -1.51
N TYR A 120 -12.25 -8.37 -1.69
CA TYR A 120 -11.54 -7.91 -2.87
C TYR A 120 -10.18 -7.36 -2.45
N SER A 121 -9.12 -7.78 -3.12
CA SER A 121 -7.75 -7.36 -2.83
C SER A 121 -7.02 -6.98 -4.12
N GLN A 122 -6.52 -5.75 -4.20
CA GLN A 122 -5.72 -5.23 -5.30
C GLN A 122 -4.36 -4.76 -4.78
N CYS A 123 -3.29 -5.34 -5.30
CA CYS A 123 -1.92 -5.10 -4.85
C CYS A 123 -1.05 -4.70 -6.04
N ASP A 124 -0.94 -3.40 -6.28
CA ASP A 124 -0.15 -2.90 -7.40
C ASP A 124 1.22 -2.40 -6.92
N SER A 125 2.24 -2.70 -7.71
CA SER A 125 3.61 -2.27 -7.47
C SER A 125 4.13 -1.43 -8.64
N MET A 126 4.86 -0.38 -8.35
CA MET A 126 5.54 0.47 -9.33
C MET A 126 7.04 0.45 -9.05
N LEU A 127 7.81 0.03 -10.04
CA LEU A 127 9.27 0.08 -10.02
C LEU A 127 9.75 1.36 -10.72
N VAL A 128 10.65 2.07 -10.06
CA VAL A 128 11.38 3.21 -10.59
C VAL A 128 12.84 2.79 -10.71
N GLY A 129 13.40 2.91 -11.91
CA GLY A 129 14.72 2.38 -12.24
C GLY A 129 14.73 0.86 -12.44
N ASP A 130 15.92 0.26 -12.31
CA ASP A 130 16.22 -1.15 -12.62
C ASP A 130 16.86 -1.91 -11.45
N LYS A 131 17.18 -1.24 -10.34
CA LYS A 131 17.84 -1.83 -9.16
C LYS A 131 16.93 -2.07 -7.96
N SER A 132 15.71 -1.56 -7.99
CA SER A 132 14.73 -1.71 -6.91
C SER A 132 13.94 -3.01 -7.06
N SER A 133 13.37 -3.50 -5.96
CA SER A 133 12.52 -4.68 -5.97
C SER A 133 11.13 -4.41 -5.37
N ALA A 134 10.15 -5.13 -5.90
CA ALA A 134 8.78 -5.17 -5.39
C ALA A 134 8.32 -6.62 -5.30
N HIS A 135 7.78 -7.00 -4.14
CA HIS A 135 7.32 -8.35 -3.86
C HIS A 135 5.89 -8.34 -3.33
N THR A 136 5.11 -9.35 -3.67
CA THR A 136 3.71 -9.49 -3.23
C THR A 136 3.51 -10.89 -2.66
N PHE A 137 3.19 -10.98 -1.37
CA PHE A 137 2.99 -12.23 -0.62
C PHE A 137 1.56 -12.30 -0.06
N PRO A 138 0.57 -12.73 -0.86
CA PRO A 138 -0.81 -12.88 -0.39
C PRO A 138 -1.00 -14.21 0.36
N TYR A 139 -1.71 -14.17 1.48
CA TYR A 139 -2.15 -15.34 2.23
C TYR A 139 -3.68 -15.36 2.25
N ILE A 140 -4.28 -16.39 1.67
CA ILE A 140 -5.73 -16.57 1.64
C ILE A 140 -6.07 -17.90 2.29
N GLU A 141 -6.84 -17.84 3.38
CA GLU A 141 -7.29 -19.00 4.13
C GLU A 141 -8.80 -18.99 4.21
N THR A 142 -9.48 -19.93 3.56
CA THR A 142 -10.94 -20.04 3.58
C THR A 142 -11.37 -21.36 4.22
N ALA A 143 -12.23 -21.28 5.23
CA ALA A 143 -12.83 -22.44 5.88
C ALA A 143 -14.35 -22.52 5.67
N ASN A 144 -14.88 -21.80 4.67
CA ASN A 144 -16.30 -21.72 4.35
C ASN A 144 -16.47 -21.70 2.81
N SER A 145 -17.42 -22.47 2.29
CA SER A 145 -17.64 -22.64 0.84
C SER A 145 -18.53 -21.56 0.21
N SER A 146 -19.25 -20.77 1.00
CA SER A 146 -20.18 -19.74 0.53
C SER A 146 -19.52 -18.37 0.26
N VAL A 147 -18.19 -18.32 0.20
CA VAL A 147 -17.40 -17.09 0.21
C VAL A 147 -16.98 -16.69 -1.19
N GLN A 148 -16.75 -15.40 -1.39
CA GLN A 148 -16.16 -14.86 -2.62
C GLN A 148 -14.88 -14.12 -2.26
N VAL A 149 -13.75 -14.54 -2.85
CA VAL A 149 -12.44 -13.94 -2.59
C VAL A 149 -11.75 -13.69 -3.93
N GLU A 150 -11.39 -12.44 -4.16
CA GLU A 150 -10.70 -11.99 -5.37
C GLU A 150 -9.37 -11.34 -4.96
N HIS A 151 -8.29 -11.72 -5.65
CA HIS A 151 -6.98 -11.12 -5.46
C HIS A 151 -6.33 -10.83 -6.82
N GLU A 152 -5.99 -9.56 -7.01
CA GLU A 152 -5.32 -9.04 -8.19
C GLU A 152 -4.00 -8.39 -7.77
N ALA A 153 -2.97 -8.60 -8.57
CA ALA A 153 -1.69 -7.95 -8.38
C ALA A 153 -1.08 -7.60 -9.74
N ALA A 154 -0.67 -6.34 -9.90
CA ALA A 154 -0.03 -5.85 -11.11
C ALA A 154 1.31 -5.18 -10.78
N THR A 155 2.27 -5.31 -11.71
CA THR A 155 3.53 -4.58 -11.63
C THR A 155 3.62 -3.61 -12.79
N SER A 156 3.93 -2.35 -12.49
CA SER A 156 4.14 -1.28 -13.44
C SER A 156 5.58 -0.77 -13.32
N LYS A 157 6.11 -0.20 -14.39
CA LYS A 157 7.41 0.48 -14.39
C LYS A 157 7.23 1.85 -15.02
N ILE A 158 7.86 2.87 -14.47
CA ILE A 158 7.97 4.17 -15.15
C ILE A 158 8.97 4.00 -16.29
N SER A 159 8.53 4.12 -17.54
CA SER A 159 9.42 3.99 -18.69
C SER A 159 10.02 5.34 -19.08
N GLU A 160 11.26 5.33 -19.56
CA GLU A 160 11.88 6.53 -20.13
C GLU A 160 11.07 7.06 -21.32
N ASP A 161 10.45 6.20 -22.13
CA ASP A 161 9.57 6.63 -23.22
C ASP A 161 8.36 7.43 -22.73
N GLN A 162 7.77 7.07 -21.59
CA GLN A 162 6.68 7.83 -20.97
C GLN A 162 7.16 9.20 -20.51
N LEU A 163 8.32 9.26 -19.85
CA LEU A 163 8.91 10.52 -19.38
C LEU A 163 9.31 11.42 -20.56
N PHE A 164 9.98 10.85 -21.56
CA PHE A 164 10.34 11.53 -22.81
C PHE A 164 9.11 12.07 -23.54
N TYR A 165 7.99 11.34 -23.55
CA TYR A 165 6.74 11.84 -24.13
C TYR A 165 6.25 13.11 -23.43
N PHE A 166 6.27 13.16 -22.09
CA PHE A 166 5.95 14.37 -21.34
C PHE A 166 6.92 15.52 -21.63
N GLU A 167 8.23 15.24 -21.63
CA GLU A 167 9.28 16.23 -21.91
C GLU A 167 9.15 16.81 -23.32
N SER A 168 8.81 15.99 -24.32
CA SER A 168 8.56 16.44 -25.69
C SER A 168 7.39 17.43 -25.81
N ARG A 169 6.52 17.49 -24.79
CA ARG A 169 5.41 18.44 -24.67
C ARG A 169 5.72 19.63 -23.77
N GLY A 170 6.98 19.79 -23.35
CA GLY A 170 7.44 20.89 -22.50
C GLY A 170 7.10 20.69 -21.01
N VAL A 171 6.69 19.50 -20.60
CA VAL A 171 6.47 19.16 -19.18
C VAL A 171 7.82 18.73 -18.59
N SER A 172 8.24 19.35 -17.48
CA SER A 172 9.48 18.94 -16.81
C SER A 172 9.40 17.49 -16.33
N ARG A 173 10.55 16.81 -16.28
CA ARG A 173 10.66 15.43 -15.79
C ARG A 173 10.01 15.23 -14.42
N GLU A 174 10.24 16.18 -13.50
CA GLU A 174 9.64 16.21 -12.16
C GLU A 174 8.09 16.20 -12.23
N ASN A 175 7.50 17.10 -13.02
CA ASN A 175 6.05 17.18 -13.20
C ASN A 175 5.48 15.93 -13.89
N ALA A 176 6.24 15.30 -14.79
CA ALA A 176 5.86 14.05 -15.45
C ALA A 176 5.79 12.89 -14.43
N ILE A 177 6.82 12.76 -13.59
CA ILE A 177 6.90 11.78 -12.51
C ILE A 177 5.73 11.99 -11.53
N GLU A 178 5.49 13.23 -11.10
CA GLU A 178 4.36 13.57 -10.24
C GLU A 178 3.02 13.12 -10.85
N ALA A 179 2.78 13.42 -12.12
CA ALA A 179 1.54 13.05 -12.81
C ALA A 179 1.33 11.52 -12.85
N VAL A 180 2.39 10.75 -13.12
CA VAL A 180 2.35 9.29 -13.15
C VAL A 180 2.08 8.71 -11.76
N ILE A 181 2.78 9.19 -10.72
CA ILE A 181 2.60 8.73 -9.34
C ILE A 181 1.19 9.06 -8.82
N SER A 182 0.73 10.30 -9.07
CA SER A 182 -0.61 10.74 -8.66
C SER A 182 -1.69 9.90 -9.35
N GLY A 183 -1.52 9.59 -10.64
CA GLY A 183 -2.37 8.67 -11.37
C GLY A 183 -2.40 7.27 -10.75
N PHE A 184 -1.23 6.72 -10.41
CA PHE A 184 -1.08 5.39 -9.80
C PHE A 184 -1.72 5.29 -8.40
N CYS A 185 -1.57 6.33 -7.59
CA CYS A 185 -2.05 6.38 -6.20
C CYS A 185 -3.49 6.91 -6.06
N LYS A 186 -4.13 7.32 -7.16
CA LYS A 186 -5.43 8.01 -7.18
C LYS A 186 -6.51 7.34 -6.33
N ASP A 187 -6.61 6.02 -6.38
CA ASP A 187 -7.65 5.28 -5.66
C ASP A 187 -7.46 5.27 -4.14
N VAL A 188 -6.21 5.38 -3.67
CA VAL A 188 -5.90 5.55 -2.24
C VAL A 188 -6.09 7.00 -1.81
N PHE A 189 -5.63 7.96 -2.62
CA PHE A 189 -5.75 9.39 -2.29
C PHE A 189 -7.20 9.87 -2.20
N LYS A 190 -8.12 9.31 -2.99
CA LYS A 190 -9.56 9.58 -2.86
C LYS A 190 -10.14 9.21 -1.48
N GLN A 191 -9.48 8.33 -0.73
CA GLN A 191 -9.91 7.88 0.61
C GLN A 191 -9.28 8.72 1.73
N LEU A 192 -8.40 9.66 1.39
CA LEU A 192 -7.87 10.65 2.33
C LEU A 192 -8.72 11.92 2.27
N PRO A 193 -8.87 12.64 3.41
CA PRO A 193 -9.37 14.01 3.36
C PRO A 193 -8.47 14.86 2.44
N MET A 194 -9.09 15.79 1.70
CA MET A 194 -8.44 16.52 0.61
C MET A 194 -7.13 17.20 1.03
N GLU A 195 -7.09 17.81 2.20
CA GLU A 195 -5.90 18.48 2.75
C GLU A 195 -4.71 17.50 2.89
N PHE A 196 -4.97 16.29 3.39
CA PHE A 196 -3.94 15.26 3.53
C PHE A 196 -3.55 14.61 2.21
N ALA A 197 -4.48 14.52 1.25
CA ALA A 197 -4.19 13.98 -0.07
C ALA A 197 -3.18 14.87 -0.82
N VAL A 198 -3.38 16.19 -0.78
CA VAL A 198 -2.47 17.16 -1.41
C VAL A 198 -1.08 17.12 -0.77
N GLU A 199 -1.01 17.06 0.56
CA GLU A 199 0.26 16.96 1.28
C GLU A 199 0.98 15.64 0.98
N ALA A 200 0.24 14.52 0.97
CA ALA A 200 0.79 13.21 0.65
C ALA A 200 1.39 13.19 -0.76
N GLN A 201 0.68 13.75 -1.76
CA GLN A 201 1.17 13.82 -3.13
C GLN A 201 2.50 14.58 -3.21
N LYS A 202 2.56 15.79 -2.65
CA LYS A 202 3.80 16.59 -2.63
C LYS A 202 4.95 15.87 -1.95
N LEU A 203 4.68 15.22 -0.82
CA LEU A 203 5.68 14.50 -0.05
C LEU A 203 6.24 13.30 -0.82
N LEU A 204 5.42 12.57 -1.59
CA LEU A 204 5.89 11.48 -2.43
C LEU A 204 6.73 11.97 -3.61
N THR A 205 6.32 13.05 -4.28
CA THR A 205 7.08 13.65 -5.39
C THR A 205 8.48 14.06 -4.95
N LEU A 206 8.59 14.79 -3.84
CA LEU A 206 9.88 15.23 -3.27
C LEU A 206 10.82 14.07 -2.91
N LYS A 207 10.27 12.90 -2.56
CA LYS A 207 11.09 11.72 -2.23
C LYS A 207 11.55 10.96 -3.47
N LEU A 208 10.87 11.12 -4.60
CA LEU A 208 11.20 10.42 -5.83
C LEU A 208 12.05 11.26 -6.78
N GLU A 209 12.03 12.59 -6.67
CA GLU A 209 12.83 13.51 -7.49
C GLU A 209 14.32 13.11 -7.53
N ASP A 210 14.93 12.86 -6.37
CA ASP A 210 16.33 12.44 -6.25
C ASP A 210 16.59 10.97 -6.69
N SER A 211 15.54 10.18 -6.92
CA SER A 211 15.60 8.73 -7.14
C SER A 211 15.26 8.31 -8.57
N VAL A 212 15.00 9.27 -9.46
CA VAL A 212 14.69 9.02 -10.89
C VAL A 212 15.83 9.55 -11.76
N GLY A 213 17.00 8.88 -11.67
CA GLY A 213 18.22 9.21 -12.42
C GLY A 213 19.29 8.15 -12.29
#